data_AF-A0AAV9U6V5-F1
#
_entry.id   AF-A0AAV9U6V5-F1
#
_cell.length_a   1.000
_cell.length_b   1.000
_cell.length_c   1.000
_cell.angle_alpha   90.00
_cell.angle_beta   90.00
_cell.angle_gamma   90.00
#
_symmetry.space_group_name_H-M   'P 1'
#
loop_
_entity.id
_entity.type
_entity.pdbx_description
1 polymer ?
#
loop_
_entity_poly.entity_id
_entity_poly.type
_entity_poly.pdbx_seq_one_letter_code
_entity_poly.pdbx_strand_id
1 'polypeptide(L)'
;MNTEKFVRVTMLFKKNPNMSDDKFNEYWAHIHGPLCVDWMKKYGILKCAQKHINKDGMQHLATTLPAWPLSTFDAIEDFYVRELKDFTDAILDDFYQRTLLPDAGVFADAASIFLSVGEDYIIINDGKVVQQHERNYHCA
;
A
#
# COMPACT_ATOMS: atom_id res chain seq x y z
N MET A 1 -14.57 6.26 7.99
CA MET A 1 -14.56 5.13 8.95
C MET A 1 -13.17 5.11 9.57
N ASN A 2 -13.04 5.13 10.90
CA ASN A 2 -11.73 5.17 11.58
C ASN A 2 -11.03 3.80 11.41
N THR A 3 -9.83 3.77 10.82
CA THR A 3 -9.04 2.55 10.57
C THR A 3 -8.21 2.10 11.77
N GLU A 4 -8.27 2.82 12.90
CA GLU A 4 -7.57 2.49 14.16
C GLU A 4 -7.87 1.08 14.70
N LYS A 5 -8.90 0.39 14.25
CA LYS A 5 -9.17 -1.01 14.65
C LYS A 5 -8.39 -2.06 13.88
N PHE A 6 -7.79 -1.70 12.75
CA PHE A 6 -7.25 -2.67 11.79
C PHE A 6 -5.73 -2.70 11.82
N VAL A 7 -5.18 -3.87 11.48
CA VAL A 7 -3.77 -4.01 11.13
C VAL A 7 -3.62 -3.50 9.69
N ARG A 8 -2.66 -2.60 9.49
CA ARG A 8 -2.25 -2.09 8.19
C ARG A 8 -0.93 -2.73 7.78
N VAL A 9 -0.93 -3.39 6.64
CA VAL A 9 0.28 -3.85 5.97
C VAL A 9 0.55 -2.90 4.82
N THR A 10 1.71 -2.27 4.83
CA THR A 10 2.15 -1.35 3.78
C THR A 10 3.24 -2.02 2.97
N MET A 11 3.05 -2.07 1.65
CA MET A 11 4.05 -2.48 0.68
C MET A 11 4.56 -1.26 -0.07
N LEU A 12 5.88 -1.12 -0.18
CA LEU A 12 6.53 -0.12 -1.03
C LEU A 12 7.36 -0.83 -2.08
N PHE A 13 7.28 -0.36 -3.32
CA PHE A 13 8.05 -0.95 -4.42
C PHE A 13 8.33 0.05 -5.53
N LYS A 14 9.36 -0.26 -6.31
CA LYS A 14 9.69 0.39 -7.56
C LYS A 14 8.99 -0.31 -8.70
N LYS A 15 8.67 0.44 -9.75
CA LYS A 15 8.15 -0.15 -10.99
C LYS A 15 9.24 -0.91 -11.73
N ASN A 16 8.83 -1.78 -12.63
CA ASN A 16 9.72 -2.41 -13.59
C ASN A 16 10.51 -1.30 -14.34
N PRO A 17 11.86 -1.34 -14.34
CA PRO A 17 12.67 -0.28 -14.95
C PRO A 17 12.46 -0.16 -16.46
N ASN A 18 11.97 -1.21 -17.11
CA ASN A 18 11.68 -1.23 -18.54
C ASN A 18 10.25 -0.73 -18.88
N MET A 19 9.46 -0.36 -17.89
CA MET A 19 8.09 0.13 -18.06
C MET A 19 8.02 1.66 -17.87
N SER A 20 7.28 2.37 -18.73
CA SER A 20 6.99 3.79 -18.51
C SER A 20 6.04 3.98 -17.32
N ASP A 21 6.00 5.18 -16.75
CA ASP A 21 5.13 5.45 -15.60
C ASP A 21 3.64 5.32 -15.95
N ASP A 22 3.24 5.79 -17.12
CA ASP A 22 1.85 5.71 -17.57
C ASP A 22 1.40 4.26 -17.70
N LYS A 23 2.24 3.42 -18.34
CA LYS A 23 1.95 1.98 -18.48
C LYS A 23 1.94 1.27 -17.14
N PHE A 24 2.84 1.65 -16.24
CA PHE A 24 2.86 1.13 -14.87
C PHE A 24 1.56 1.43 -14.14
N ASN A 25 1.13 2.69 -14.15
CA ASN A 25 -0.10 3.13 -13.48
C ASN A 25 -1.33 2.46 -14.09
N GLU A 26 -1.42 2.41 -15.41
CA GLU A 26 -2.52 1.75 -16.14
C GLU A 26 -2.59 0.25 -15.81
N TYR A 27 -1.47 -0.45 -15.92
CA TYR A 27 -1.42 -1.90 -15.66
C TYR A 27 -1.79 -2.21 -14.20
N TRP A 28 -1.21 -1.48 -13.25
CA TRP A 28 -1.44 -1.75 -11.84
C TRP A 28 -2.89 -1.46 -11.41
N ALA A 29 -3.47 -0.35 -11.89
CA ALA A 29 -4.83 0.06 -11.52
C ALA A 29 -5.93 -0.72 -12.27
N HIS A 30 -5.68 -1.09 -13.54
CA HIS A 30 -6.75 -1.57 -14.42
C HIS A 30 -6.59 -3.04 -14.86
N ILE A 31 -5.45 -3.66 -14.60
CA ILE A 31 -5.22 -5.09 -14.88
C ILE A 31 -4.97 -5.83 -13.56
N HIS A 32 -3.92 -5.48 -12.83
CA HIS A 32 -3.54 -6.18 -11.61
C HIS A 32 -4.55 -5.98 -10.47
N GLY A 33 -4.94 -4.73 -10.19
CA GLY A 33 -5.89 -4.39 -9.13
C GLY A 33 -7.19 -5.20 -9.22
N PRO A 34 -7.90 -5.21 -10.37
CA PRO A 34 -9.10 -6.04 -10.57
C PRO A 34 -8.86 -7.54 -10.41
N LEU A 35 -7.71 -8.05 -10.87
CA LEU A 35 -7.35 -9.47 -10.74
C LEU A 35 -7.23 -9.90 -9.26
N CYS A 36 -6.83 -9.00 -8.38
CA CYS A 36 -6.67 -9.25 -6.96
C CYS A 36 -8.00 -9.21 -6.18
N VAL A 37 -9.11 -8.71 -6.72
CA VAL A 37 -10.34 -8.40 -5.96
C VAL A 37 -10.94 -9.62 -5.24
N ASP A 38 -11.15 -10.73 -5.96
CA ASP A 38 -11.77 -11.91 -5.37
C ASP A 38 -10.83 -12.61 -4.38
N TRP A 39 -9.52 -12.61 -4.67
CA TRP A 39 -8.50 -13.07 -3.74
C TRP A 39 -8.50 -12.24 -2.46
N MET A 40 -8.52 -10.91 -2.56
CA MET A 40 -8.58 -10.03 -1.39
C MET A 40 -9.83 -10.27 -0.53
N LYS A 41 -10.99 -10.41 -1.18
CA LYS A 41 -12.26 -10.68 -0.48
C LYS A 41 -12.27 -12.04 0.22
N LYS A 42 -11.69 -13.08 -0.42
CA LYS A 42 -11.56 -14.44 0.17
C LYS A 42 -10.86 -14.41 1.53
N TYR A 43 -9.82 -13.60 1.66
CA TYR A 43 -9.01 -13.50 2.87
C TYR A 43 -9.43 -12.36 3.82
N GLY A 44 -10.59 -11.74 3.60
CA GLY A 44 -11.09 -10.71 4.52
C GLY A 44 -10.29 -9.42 4.52
N ILE A 45 -9.55 -9.11 3.44
CA ILE A 45 -8.93 -7.79 3.26
C ILE A 45 -10.06 -6.75 3.17
N LEU A 46 -10.11 -5.87 4.17
CA LEU A 46 -11.20 -4.92 4.40
C LEU A 46 -11.07 -3.67 3.53
N LYS A 47 -9.83 -3.29 3.23
CA LYS A 47 -9.48 -2.18 2.34
C LYS A 47 -8.12 -2.49 1.72
N CYS A 48 -8.02 -2.26 0.42
CA CYS A 48 -6.75 -2.13 -0.28
C CYS A 48 -6.70 -0.74 -0.91
N ALA A 49 -5.59 -0.03 -0.74
CA ALA A 49 -5.39 1.29 -1.34
C ALA A 49 -4.06 1.34 -2.09
N GLN A 50 -4.15 1.65 -3.38
CA GLN A 50 -2.99 1.90 -4.24
C GLN A 50 -2.66 3.40 -4.21
N LYS A 51 -1.42 3.73 -3.87
CA LYS A 51 -0.87 5.07 -3.98
C LYS A 51 0.09 5.12 -5.15
N HIS A 52 -0.41 5.63 -6.26
CA HIS A 52 0.38 5.98 -7.44
C HIS A 52 1.19 7.25 -7.13
N ILE A 53 2.52 7.15 -7.17
CA ILE A 53 3.37 8.30 -6.86
C ILE A 53 3.31 9.30 -8.03
N ASN A 54 2.75 10.48 -7.75
CA ASN A 54 2.64 11.57 -8.71
C ASN A 54 3.99 12.28 -8.86
N LYS A 55 4.59 12.20 -10.06
CA LYS A 55 5.93 12.77 -10.33
C LYS A 55 5.98 14.29 -10.24
N ASP A 56 4.96 14.98 -10.74
CA ASP A 56 4.89 16.45 -10.69
C ASP A 56 4.81 16.94 -9.23
N GLY A 57 4.03 16.25 -8.40
CA GLY A 57 3.95 16.49 -6.97
C GLY A 57 5.28 16.24 -6.27
N MET A 58 5.99 15.14 -6.61
CA MET A 58 7.32 14.87 -6.07
C MET A 58 8.35 15.92 -6.51
N GLN A 59 8.30 16.40 -7.75
CA GLN A 59 9.17 17.47 -8.24
C GLN A 59 8.88 18.81 -7.55
N HIS A 60 7.61 19.11 -7.33
CA HIS A 60 7.19 20.28 -6.57
C HIS A 60 7.73 20.23 -5.13
N LEU A 61 7.65 19.07 -4.46
CA LEU A 61 8.25 18.87 -3.14
C LEU A 61 9.77 19.01 -3.17
N ALA A 62 10.45 18.47 -4.18
CA ALA A 62 11.90 18.57 -4.31
C ALA A 62 12.38 20.03 -4.40
N THR A 63 11.59 20.85 -5.09
CA THR A 63 11.87 22.28 -5.26
C THR A 63 11.53 23.07 -4.00
N THR A 64 10.40 22.77 -3.36
CA THR A 64 9.84 23.56 -2.26
C THR A 64 10.42 23.19 -0.90
N LEU A 65 10.79 21.92 -0.71
CA LEU A 65 11.30 21.35 0.54
C LEU A 65 12.66 20.64 0.33
N PRO A 66 13.69 21.34 -0.18
CA PRO A 66 14.94 20.69 -0.64
C PRO A 66 15.76 20.01 0.47
N ALA A 67 15.50 20.36 1.74
CA ALA A 67 16.17 19.73 2.88
C ALA A 67 15.55 18.38 3.29
N TRP A 68 14.37 18.03 2.76
CA TRP A 68 13.67 16.80 3.13
C TRP A 68 14.01 15.68 2.14
N PRO A 69 14.37 14.47 2.63
CA PRO A 69 14.59 13.34 1.76
C PRO A 69 13.26 12.92 1.13
N LEU A 70 13.29 12.70 -0.19
CA LEU A 70 12.14 12.23 -0.93
C LEU A 70 12.26 10.72 -1.21
N SER A 71 11.12 10.03 -1.11
CA SER A 71 11.06 8.61 -1.44
C SER A 71 11.45 8.37 -2.90
N THR A 72 12.13 7.24 -3.13
CA THR A 72 12.48 6.77 -4.48
C THR A 72 11.62 5.60 -4.96
N PHE A 73 10.61 5.22 -4.16
CA PHE A 73 9.61 4.23 -4.56
C PHE A 73 8.59 4.85 -5.52
N ASP A 74 8.09 4.03 -6.44
CA ASP A 74 7.11 4.45 -7.45
C ASP A 74 5.66 4.14 -7.01
N ALA A 75 5.50 3.27 -6.02
CA ALA A 75 4.20 2.86 -5.51
C ALA A 75 4.21 2.49 -4.02
N ILE A 76 3.04 2.67 -3.41
CA ILE A 76 2.72 2.17 -2.09
C ILE A 76 1.36 1.49 -2.14
N GLU A 77 1.25 0.28 -1.60
CA GLU A 77 -0.01 -0.44 -1.43
C GLU A 77 -0.29 -0.67 0.05
N ASP A 78 -1.49 -0.33 0.49
CA ASP A 78 -1.93 -0.52 1.87
C ASP A 78 -3.05 -1.55 1.95
N PHE A 79 -2.83 -2.62 2.70
CA PHE A 79 -3.84 -3.62 3.03
C PHE A 79 -4.29 -3.45 4.47
N TYR A 80 -5.60 -3.45 4.69
CA TYR A 80 -6.21 -3.39 6.01
C TYR A 80 -6.91 -4.72 6.32
N VAL A 81 -6.49 -5.34 7.41
CA VAL A 81 -7.00 -6.65 7.88
C VAL A 81 -7.34 -6.58 9.36
N ARG A 82 -8.15 -7.52 9.86
CA ARG A 82 -8.43 -7.61 11.30
C ARG A 82 -7.24 -8.20 12.04
N GLU A 83 -6.65 -9.23 11.46
CA GLU A 83 -5.49 -9.93 12.00
C GLU A 83 -4.40 -10.01 10.94
N LEU A 84 -3.13 -9.88 11.33
CA LEU A 84 -2.01 -10.01 10.39
C LEU A 84 -2.02 -11.37 9.67
N LYS A 85 -2.57 -12.41 10.32
CA LYS A 85 -2.71 -13.75 9.77
C LYS A 85 -3.51 -13.77 8.46
N ASP A 86 -4.56 -12.95 8.36
CA ASP A 86 -5.39 -12.85 7.16
C ASP A 86 -4.55 -12.46 5.94
N PHE A 87 -3.64 -11.49 6.12
CA PHE A 87 -2.71 -11.08 5.08
C PHE A 87 -1.68 -12.17 4.76
N THR A 88 -1.07 -12.80 5.78
CA THR A 88 -0.05 -13.83 5.53
C THR A 88 -0.64 -15.06 4.84
N ASP A 89 -1.84 -15.49 5.23
CA ASP A 89 -2.55 -16.59 4.57
C ASP A 89 -2.88 -16.24 3.11
N ALA A 90 -3.25 -14.98 2.84
CA ALA A 90 -3.53 -14.50 1.49
C ALA A 90 -2.29 -14.59 0.60
N ILE A 91 -1.14 -14.13 1.09
CA ILE A 91 0.13 -14.16 0.33
C ILE A 91 0.60 -15.60 0.11
N LEU A 92 0.36 -16.51 1.05
CA LEU A 92 0.76 -17.92 0.94
C LEU A 92 -0.19 -18.77 0.07
N ASP A 93 -1.31 -18.21 -0.39
CA ASP A 93 -2.29 -18.90 -1.22
C ASP A 93 -1.72 -19.29 -2.59
N ASP A 94 -2.13 -20.46 -3.10
CA ASP A 94 -1.68 -20.97 -4.39
C ASP A 94 -2.04 -20.04 -5.55
N PHE A 95 -3.20 -19.36 -5.51
CA PHE A 95 -3.57 -18.41 -6.57
C PHE A 95 -2.64 -17.19 -6.55
N TYR A 96 -2.30 -16.69 -5.36
CA TYR A 96 -1.32 -15.62 -5.24
C TYR A 96 0.03 -16.03 -5.81
N GLN A 97 0.58 -17.16 -5.34
CA GLN A 97 1.91 -17.63 -5.72
C GLN A 97 2.04 -17.94 -7.22
N ARG A 98 0.98 -18.51 -7.83
CA ARG A 98 1.02 -18.98 -9.22
C ARG A 98 0.47 -17.99 -10.24
N THR A 99 -0.31 -17.01 -9.81
CA THR A 99 -1.00 -16.07 -10.71
C THR A 99 -0.64 -14.63 -10.40
N LEU A 100 -0.91 -14.17 -9.16
CA LEU A 100 -0.76 -12.75 -8.81
C LEU A 100 0.71 -12.34 -8.74
N LEU A 101 1.57 -13.17 -8.15
CA LEU A 101 2.99 -12.86 -8.04
C LEU A 101 3.70 -12.80 -9.41
N PRO A 102 3.49 -13.76 -10.35
CA PRO A 102 3.99 -13.62 -11.71
C PRO A 102 3.45 -12.39 -12.45
N ASP A 103 2.15 -12.07 -12.31
CA ASP A 103 1.55 -10.88 -12.91
C ASP A 103 2.15 -9.58 -12.30
N ALA A 104 2.40 -9.57 -11.00
CA ALA A 104 3.08 -8.47 -10.32
C ALA A 104 4.48 -8.21 -10.90
N GLY A 105 5.20 -9.26 -11.28
CA GLY A 105 6.51 -9.16 -11.93
C GLY A 105 6.49 -8.47 -13.31
N VAL A 106 5.32 -8.29 -13.93
CA VAL A 106 5.19 -7.54 -15.19
C VAL A 106 5.45 -6.05 -14.95
N PHE A 107 4.88 -5.49 -13.87
CA PHE A 107 4.87 -4.05 -13.62
C PHE A 107 5.74 -3.61 -12.44
N ALA A 108 6.08 -4.50 -11.50
CA ALA A 108 6.89 -4.19 -10.33
C ALA A 108 8.30 -4.79 -10.41
N ASP A 109 9.28 -4.10 -9.82
CA ASP A 109 10.58 -4.69 -9.49
C ASP A 109 10.46 -5.45 -8.17
N ALA A 110 10.31 -6.78 -8.27
CA ALA A 110 10.11 -7.65 -7.11
C ALA A 110 11.24 -7.55 -6.06
N ALA A 111 12.48 -7.25 -6.48
CA ALA A 111 13.61 -7.11 -5.55
C ALA A 111 13.53 -5.83 -4.70
N SER A 112 12.68 -4.88 -5.10
CA SER A 112 12.48 -3.62 -4.38
C SER A 112 11.34 -3.65 -3.36
N ILE A 113 10.57 -4.75 -3.31
CA ILE A 113 9.40 -4.84 -2.43
C ILE A 113 9.85 -4.84 -0.96
N PHE A 114 9.32 -3.88 -0.20
CA PHE A 114 9.54 -3.74 1.22
C PHE A 114 8.20 -3.68 1.96
N LEU A 115 8.08 -4.41 3.08
CA LEU A 115 6.87 -4.46 3.88
C LEU A 115 7.08 -3.76 5.24
N SER A 116 6.06 -3.07 5.69
CA SER A 116 5.90 -2.69 7.09
C SER A 116 4.53 -3.10 7.60
N VAL A 117 4.45 -3.42 8.88
CA VAL A 117 3.19 -3.69 9.57
C VAL A 117 3.05 -2.68 10.70
N GLY A 118 1.86 -2.12 10.84
CA GLY A 118 1.52 -1.22 11.94
C GLY A 118 0.06 -0.89 11.85
N GLU A 119 -0.36 0.14 12.56
CA GLU A 119 -1.75 0.53 12.58
C GLU A 119 -1.90 2.04 12.50
N ASP A 120 -3.01 2.47 11.92
CA ASP A 120 -3.29 3.91 11.83
C ASP A 120 -3.60 4.45 13.24
N TYR A 121 -2.99 5.57 13.60
CA TYR A 121 -3.38 6.41 14.74
C TYR A 121 -3.80 7.77 14.19
N ILE A 122 -5.10 8.00 14.10
CA ILE A 122 -5.67 9.12 13.34
C ILE A 122 -5.78 10.34 14.25
N ILE A 123 -4.95 11.35 14.01
CA ILE A 123 -4.98 12.60 14.79
C ILE A 123 -6.04 13.58 14.26
N ILE A 124 -6.21 13.62 12.94
CA ILE A 124 -7.21 14.44 12.24
C ILE A 124 -7.98 13.56 11.27
N ASN A 125 -9.31 13.62 11.33
CA ASN A 125 -10.21 12.93 10.41
C ASN A 125 -11.25 13.92 9.89
N ASP A 126 -11.35 14.07 8.57
CA ASP A 126 -12.28 15.00 7.92
C ASP A 126 -12.17 16.44 8.47
N GLY A 127 -10.94 16.93 8.62
CA GLY A 127 -10.62 18.26 9.14
C GLY A 127 -10.89 18.47 10.64
N LYS A 128 -11.30 17.43 11.37
CA LYS A 128 -11.62 17.49 12.80
C LYS A 128 -10.61 16.69 13.63
N VAL A 129 -10.27 17.22 14.79
CA VAL A 129 -9.40 16.53 15.76
C VAL A 129 -10.14 15.29 16.30
N VAL A 130 -9.46 14.15 16.28
CA VAL A 130 -9.93 12.92 16.91
C VAL A 130 -9.59 12.99 18.40
N GLN A 131 -10.63 12.95 19.25
CA GLN A 131 -10.50 13.11 20.70
C GLN A 131 -10.36 11.77 21.45
N GLN A 132 -10.67 10.65 20.79
CA GLN A 132 -10.68 9.32 21.38
C GLN A 132 -10.07 8.34 20.40
N HIS A 133 -9.13 7.55 20.90
CA HIS A 133 -8.38 6.55 20.16
C HIS A 133 -8.60 5.18 20.80
N GLU A 134 -8.68 4.15 19.98
CA GLU A 134 -8.83 2.79 20.50
C GLU A 134 -7.52 2.21 21.05
N ARG A 135 -6.39 2.67 20.53
CA ARG A 135 -5.07 2.38 21.06
C ARG A 135 -4.57 3.54 21.89
N ASN A 136 -3.88 3.22 22.99
CA ASN A 136 -3.25 4.20 23.86
C ASN A 136 -1.73 4.00 23.81
N TYR A 137 -1.00 5.05 23.42
CA TYR A 137 0.46 5.08 23.35
C TYR A 137 1.10 5.95 24.43
N HIS A 138 0.38 6.29 25.50
CA HIS A 138 1.01 6.94 26.66
C HIS A 138 2.10 6.03 27.22
N CYS A 139 3.33 6.54 27.31
CA CYS A 139 4.38 5.88 28.07
C CYS A 139 3.94 5.80 29.54
N ALA A 140 4.06 4.59 30.12
CA ALA A 140 3.94 4.41 31.57
C ALA A 140 5.09 5.10 32.31
#